data_AF-A0A817G4W2-F1
#
_entry.id   AF-A0A817G4W2-F1
#
_cell.length_a   1.000
_cell.length_b   1.000
_cell.length_c   1.000
_cell.angle_alpha   90.00
_cell.angle_beta   90.00
_cell.angle_gamma   90.00
#
_symmetry.space_group_name_H-M   'P 1'
#
loop_
_entity.id
_entity.type
_entity.pdbx_description
1 polymer ?
#
loop_
_entity_poly.entity_id
_entity_poly.type
_entity_poly.pdbx_seq_one_letter_code
_entity_poly.pdbx_strand_id
1 'polypeptide(L)'
;MRPNIVVGVEDGESMYKKWYFEVIIDHIEQVTHVQPHIRIGWATTHFQPSPGHGDGFSSNGIGDNTYSYGFDGQNIWFAGRAYDVSNNDTKQVGFKKNDVIGCLLDLDIPEMWFSLNGLPVKGLIREFNLTGMFYPAMSLSSRVSCRYIFGGEHGRFMHQPPEGVASLYEAMLIKQKVCIEPCFSFGNIERNCLNGPSHIQHNIAFTPQPVRTNHIILPTYLENICDKLAANSHELWCMNKIANGWRFGENRDDIQKINPCLTLFDNLPIEEKQHNLTTTVENLKSLLAFGYHIGIEMKTDDRRLKYIKLPNTYVQSNGYKPQPLDLSNIILSTKMDELIELLAENTHNVWAAARIKDGFTYGVSDTIS
;
A
#
# COMPACT_ATOMS: atom_id res chain seq x y z
N MET A 1 -19.17 -3.98 14.61
CA MET A 1 -17.89 -3.36 14.97
C MET A 1 -16.89 -3.68 13.88
N ARG A 2 -15.92 -2.79 13.64
CA ARG A 2 -14.87 -2.95 12.63
C ARG A 2 -13.55 -2.40 13.16
N PRO A 3 -12.39 -2.93 12.75
CA PRO A 3 -11.14 -2.21 12.88
C PRO A 3 -11.06 -1.06 11.86
N ASN A 4 -10.14 -0.12 12.06
CA ASN A 4 -9.80 0.91 11.08
C ASN A 4 -8.90 0.40 9.94
N ILE A 5 -8.95 -0.90 9.60
CA ILE A 5 -8.20 -1.48 8.49
C ILE A 5 -9.16 -1.75 7.34
N VAL A 6 -8.82 -1.26 6.15
CA VAL A 6 -9.60 -1.47 4.92
C VAL A 6 -8.67 -2.00 3.84
N VAL A 7 -9.20 -2.86 2.97
CA VAL A 7 -8.48 -3.49 1.86
C VAL A 7 -9.36 -3.44 0.62
N GLY A 8 -8.77 -3.26 -0.53
CA GLY A 8 -9.51 -3.22 -1.80
C GLY A 8 -8.60 -3.57 -2.95
N VAL A 9 -9.19 -3.56 -4.14
CA VAL A 9 -8.46 -3.68 -5.39
C VAL A 9 -9.02 -2.63 -6.35
N GLU A 10 -8.20 -1.67 -6.70
CA GLU A 10 -8.33 -0.85 -7.90
C GLU A 10 -7.14 -1.07 -8.84
N ASP A 11 -7.33 -0.70 -10.11
CA ASP A 11 -6.31 -0.84 -11.13
C ASP A 11 -5.08 0.02 -10.82
N GLY A 12 -3.91 -0.63 -10.73
CA GLY A 12 -2.63 0.03 -10.49
C GLY A 12 -2.30 0.29 -9.01
N GLU A 13 -3.07 -0.27 -8.08
CA GLU A 13 -2.79 -0.20 -6.65
C GLU A 13 -1.60 -1.07 -6.24
N SER A 14 -0.97 -0.69 -5.12
CA SER A 14 0.15 -1.40 -4.51
C SER A 14 -0.25 -2.46 -3.48
N MET A 15 -1.53 -2.65 -3.18
CA MET A 15 -1.98 -3.57 -2.12
C MET A 15 -1.94 -5.06 -2.55
N TYR A 16 -1.78 -5.97 -1.58
CA TYR A 16 -2.04 -7.39 -1.80
C TYR A 16 -3.49 -7.63 -2.22
N LYS A 17 -3.74 -8.72 -2.93
CA LYS A 17 -5.09 -9.10 -3.39
C LYS A 17 -5.78 -10.14 -2.51
N LYS A 18 -5.02 -10.84 -1.65
CA LYS A 18 -5.53 -11.92 -0.81
C LYS A 18 -5.25 -11.61 0.66
N TRP A 19 -6.30 -11.59 1.48
CA TRP A 19 -6.25 -11.13 2.85
C TRP A 19 -6.81 -12.16 3.82
N TYR A 20 -6.19 -12.26 4.99
CA TYR A 20 -6.59 -13.15 6.08
C TYR A 20 -6.57 -12.47 7.44
N PHE A 21 -7.59 -12.74 8.24
CA PHE A 21 -7.61 -12.46 9.68
C PHE A 21 -8.30 -13.58 10.45
N GLU A 22 -8.03 -13.67 11.75
CA GLU A 22 -8.72 -14.59 12.65
C GLU A 22 -9.53 -13.85 13.71
N VAL A 23 -10.57 -14.50 14.21
CA VAL A 23 -11.33 -14.07 15.37
C VAL A 23 -11.41 -15.22 16.37
N ILE A 24 -11.13 -14.93 17.62
CA ILE A 24 -11.23 -15.88 18.73
C ILE A 24 -12.44 -15.51 19.57
N ILE A 25 -13.29 -16.50 19.88
CA ILE A 25 -14.41 -16.31 20.80
C ILE A 25 -13.94 -16.51 22.24
N ASP A 26 -13.84 -15.44 23.03
CA ASP A 26 -13.37 -15.57 24.43
C ASP A 26 -14.51 -15.91 25.40
N HIS A 27 -15.71 -15.41 25.13
CA HIS A 27 -16.85 -15.60 26.02
C HIS A 27 -18.17 -15.57 25.27
N ILE A 28 -19.04 -16.53 25.58
CA ILE A 28 -20.44 -16.54 25.18
C ILE A 28 -21.26 -16.83 26.44
N GLU A 29 -22.09 -15.90 26.86
CA GLU A 29 -23.09 -16.13 27.90
C GLU A 29 -24.47 -16.21 27.27
N GLN A 30 -25.12 -17.37 27.37
CA GLN A 30 -26.50 -17.51 26.95
C GLN A 30 -27.43 -17.20 28.13
N VAL A 31 -28.20 -16.12 28.02
CA VAL A 31 -29.28 -15.79 28.96
C VAL A 31 -30.59 -16.20 28.30
N THR A 32 -31.38 -17.09 28.95
CA THR A 32 -32.76 -17.55 28.65
C THR A 32 -33.35 -17.35 27.23
N HIS A 33 -33.96 -18.40 26.66
CA HIS A 33 -34.84 -18.46 25.46
C HIS A 33 -34.36 -17.83 24.13
N VAL A 34 -33.34 -16.97 24.11
CA VAL A 34 -32.82 -16.32 22.89
C VAL A 34 -31.40 -16.80 22.64
N GLN A 35 -31.11 -17.23 21.41
CA GLN A 35 -29.74 -17.57 21.01
C GLN A 35 -28.93 -16.29 20.80
N PRO A 36 -27.67 -16.24 21.26
CA PRO A 36 -26.81 -15.09 21.06
C PRO A 36 -26.54 -14.91 19.56
N HIS A 37 -26.73 -13.69 19.06
CA HIS A 37 -26.39 -13.33 17.69
C HIS A 37 -24.88 -13.09 17.60
N ILE A 38 -24.19 -13.88 16.78
CA ILE A 38 -22.76 -13.75 16.49
C ILE A 38 -22.58 -13.99 14.99
N ARG A 39 -22.09 -12.99 14.26
CA ARG A 39 -21.69 -13.13 12.86
C ARG A 39 -20.37 -12.42 12.61
N ILE A 40 -19.47 -13.11 11.94
CA ILE A 40 -18.12 -12.63 11.66
C ILE A 40 -17.89 -12.73 10.15
N GLY A 41 -17.26 -11.72 9.56
CA GLY A 41 -16.83 -11.77 8.18
C GLY A 41 -16.41 -10.42 7.63
N TRP A 42 -16.83 -10.13 6.40
CA TRP A 42 -16.40 -8.96 5.65
C TRP A 42 -17.59 -8.04 5.36
N ALA A 43 -17.35 -6.74 5.33
CA ALA A 43 -18.31 -5.75 4.86
C ALA A 43 -17.61 -4.74 3.96
N THR A 44 -18.36 -4.16 3.01
CA THR A 44 -17.83 -3.11 2.14
C THR A 44 -18.04 -1.74 2.75
N THR A 45 -17.36 -0.71 2.23
CA THR A 45 -17.59 0.70 2.62
C THR A 45 -19.01 1.19 2.34
N HIS A 46 -19.78 0.48 1.51
CA HIS A 46 -21.18 0.77 1.25
C HIS A 46 -22.13 0.15 2.29
N PHE A 47 -21.61 -0.70 3.18
CA PHE A 47 -22.38 -1.23 4.29
C PHE A 47 -22.80 -0.13 5.27
N GLN A 48 -24.10 0.10 5.37
CA GLN A 48 -24.70 1.03 6.33
C GLN A 48 -25.56 0.23 7.32
N PRO A 49 -25.05 -0.03 8.53
CA PRO A 49 -25.86 -0.68 9.55
C PRO A 49 -26.93 0.30 10.03
N SER A 50 -28.17 -0.17 10.06
CA SER A 50 -29.31 0.62 10.53
C SER A 50 -29.91 -0.08 11.74
N PRO A 51 -29.48 0.26 12.97
CA PRO A 51 -30.05 -0.31 14.17
C PRO A 51 -31.49 0.21 14.33
N GLY A 52 -32.47 -0.62 13.95
CA GLY A 52 -33.88 -0.24 13.93
C GLY A 52 -34.82 -1.43 14.10
N HIS A 53 -35.97 -1.16 14.72
CA HIS A 53 -37.09 -2.10 14.83
C HIS A 53 -38.12 -1.75 13.75
N GLY A 54 -38.37 -2.65 12.78
CA GLY A 54 -39.41 -2.45 11.77
C GLY A 54 -39.31 -3.40 10.58
N ASP A 55 -40.39 -4.13 10.33
CA ASP A 55 -40.78 -4.83 9.10
C ASP A 55 -40.03 -6.12 8.71
N GLY A 56 -39.12 -6.62 9.55
CA GLY A 56 -38.44 -7.92 9.31
C GLY A 56 -37.27 -7.87 8.32
N PHE A 57 -36.97 -6.68 7.78
CA PHE A 57 -35.81 -6.38 6.93
C PHE A 57 -34.77 -5.51 7.67
N SER A 58 -34.64 -5.68 8.98
CA SER A 58 -33.68 -4.93 9.77
C SER A 58 -32.24 -5.32 9.40
N SER A 59 -31.45 -4.40 8.85
CA SER A 59 -30.02 -4.58 8.58
C SER A 59 -29.22 -4.33 9.87
N ASN A 60 -29.44 -5.21 10.86
CA ASN A 60 -28.90 -5.10 12.20
C ASN A 60 -27.45 -5.60 12.29
N GLY A 61 -27.09 -6.54 11.43
CA GLY A 61 -25.78 -7.16 11.43
C GLY A 61 -25.27 -7.54 10.05
N ILE A 62 -24.11 -8.18 10.07
CA ILE A 62 -23.40 -8.63 8.88
C ILE A 62 -24.20 -9.75 8.22
N GLY A 63 -24.25 -9.72 6.89
CA GLY A 63 -24.99 -10.68 6.08
C GLY A 63 -26.48 -10.35 5.91
N ASP A 64 -26.98 -9.27 6.52
CA ASP A 64 -28.38 -8.85 6.36
C ASP A 64 -28.64 -8.08 5.05
N ASN A 65 -27.59 -7.55 4.42
CA ASN A 65 -27.69 -6.82 3.16
C ASN A 65 -26.71 -7.35 2.11
N THR A 66 -26.72 -6.74 0.92
CA THR A 66 -25.88 -7.14 -0.22
C THR A 66 -24.43 -6.63 -0.12
N TYR A 67 -24.09 -5.88 0.93
CA TYR A 67 -22.77 -5.25 1.12
C TYR A 67 -21.99 -5.86 2.29
N SER A 68 -22.49 -6.95 2.86
CA SER A 68 -21.86 -7.64 3.97
C SER A 68 -22.05 -9.15 3.89
N TYR A 69 -21.06 -9.87 4.37
CA TYR A 69 -20.93 -11.32 4.25
C TYR A 69 -20.52 -11.87 5.62
N GLY A 70 -21.34 -12.76 6.18
CA GLY A 70 -21.16 -13.23 7.55
C GLY A 70 -21.16 -14.74 7.67
N PHE A 71 -20.53 -15.24 8.71
CA PHE A 71 -20.59 -16.64 9.13
C PHE A 71 -20.92 -16.71 10.63
N ASP A 72 -21.83 -17.60 11.01
CA ASP A 72 -22.32 -17.78 12.40
C ASP A 72 -21.90 -19.10 13.06
N GLY A 73 -21.08 -19.91 12.38
CA GLY A 73 -20.66 -21.24 12.82
C GLY A 73 -21.44 -22.38 12.19
N GLN A 74 -22.63 -22.12 11.61
CA GLN A 74 -23.44 -23.10 10.88
C GLN A 74 -23.73 -22.67 9.46
N ASN A 75 -24.07 -21.39 9.27
CA ASN A 75 -24.55 -20.82 8.04
C ASN A 75 -23.65 -19.67 7.58
N ILE A 76 -23.49 -19.57 6.27
CA ILE A 76 -23.04 -18.35 5.62
C ILE A 76 -24.26 -17.45 5.37
N TRP A 77 -24.14 -16.17 5.70
CA TRP A 77 -25.17 -15.17 5.60
C TRP A 77 -24.83 -14.13 4.54
N PHE A 78 -25.78 -13.90 3.63
CA PHE A 78 -25.70 -12.87 2.60
C PHE A 78 -27.12 -12.41 2.21
N ALA A 79 -27.30 -11.09 2.04
CA ALA A 79 -28.59 -10.50 1.63
C ALA A 79 -29.80 -10.98 2.46
N GLY A 80 -29.61 -11.18 3.77
CA GLY A 80 -30.64 -11.62 4.72
C GLY A 80 -30.96 -13.12 4.64
N ARG A 81 -30.25 -13.90 3.83
CA ARG A 81 -30.45 -15.35 3.66
C ARG A 81 -29.34 -16.13 4.35
N ALA A 82 -29.72 -17.22 5.01
CA ALA A 82 -28.82 -18.20 5.60
C ALA A 82 -28.63 -19.38 4.64
N TYR A 83 -27.38 -19.73 4.38
CA TYR A 83 -26.97 -20.89 3.59
C TYR A 83 -26.26 -21.87 4.51
N ASP A 84 -26.87 -23.03 4.77
CA ASP A 84 -26.31 -24.06 5.64
C ASP A 84 -25.05 -24.67 5.02
N VAL A 85 -23.95 -24.58 5.76
CA VAL A 85 -22.63 -25.08 5.37
C VAL A 85 -22.07 -26.07 6.39
N SER A 86 -22.93 -26.52 7.32
CA SER A 86 -22.57 -27.50 8.32
C SER A 86 -22.17 -28.82 7.67
N ASN A 87 -21.14 -29.46 8.21
CA ASN A 87 -20.76 -30.79 7.79
C ASN A 87 -21.55 -31.80 8.62
N ASN A 88 -22.18 -32.80 7.97
CA ASN A 88 -22.97 -33.84 8.66
C ASN A 88 -22.17 -34.60 9.75
N ASP A 89 -20.84 -34.61 9.64
CA ASP A 89 -19.92 -35.25 10.60
C ASP A 89 -19.68 -34.41 11.87
N THR A 90 -19.91 -33.09 11.83
CA THR A 90 -19.70 -32.17 12.95
C THR A 90 -21.05 -31.68 13.46
N LYS A 91 -21.56 -32.28 14.55
CA LYS A 91 -22.78 -31.85 15.26
C LYS A 91 -22.65 -30.51 16.00
N GLN A 92 -21.76 -29.62 15.56
CA GLN A 92 -21.58 -28.32 16.20
C GLN A 92 -22.52 -27.30 15.57
N VAL A 93 -23.51 -26.86 16.36
CA VAL A 93 -24.40 -25.77 16.00
C VAL A 93 -23.87 -24.48 16.61
N GLY A 94 -23.44 -23.56 15.76
CA GLY A 94 -22.93 -22.25 16.16
C GLY A 94 -21.54 -22.28 16.84
N PHE A 95 -21.10 -21.09 17.24
CA PHE A 95 -19.81 -20.91 17.90
C PHE A 95 -19.81 -21.32 19.38
N LYS A 96 -18.65 -21.77 19.85
CA LYS A 96 -18.35 -22.07 21.24
C LYS A 96 -17.20 -21.20 21.73
N LYS A 97 -17.07 -21.13 23.06
CA LYS A 97 -15.90 -20.52 23.69
C LYS A 97 -14.61 -21.20 23.20
N ASN A 98 -13.62 -20.37 22.90
CA ASN A 98 -12.30 -20.69 22.33
C ASN A 98 -12.31 -21.17 20.87
N ASP A 99 -13.44 -21.11 20.17
CA ASP A 99 -13.41 -21.33 18.72
C ASP A 99 -12.60 -20.23 18.03
N VAL A 100 -11.83 -20.64 17.02
CA VAL A 100 -11.06 -19.76 16.14
C VAL A 100 -11.70 -19.75 14.77
N ILE A 101 -12.06 -18.57 14.29
CA ILE A 101 -12.67 -18.36 12.98
C ILE A 101 -11.64 -17.70 12.09
N GLY A 102 -11.22 -18.38 11.03
CA GLY A 102 -10.41 -17.76 9.97
C GLY A 102 -11.31 -17.18 8.89
N CYS A 103 -11.02 -15.94 8.49
CA CYS A 103 -11.76 -15.21 7.47
C CYS A 103 -10.79 -14.86 6.34
N LEU A 104 -11.03 -15.41 5.15
CA LEU A 104 -10.22 -15.16 3.97
C LEU A 104 -11.03 -14.41 2.91
N LEU A 105 -10.35 -13.47 2.26
CA LEU A 105 -10.85 -12.67 1.15
C LEU A 105 -9.86 -12.73 0.00
N ASP A 106 -10.29 -13.26 -1.14
CA ASP A 106 -9.57 -13.20 -2.40
C ASP A 106 -10.24 -12.16 -3.31
N LEU A 107 -9.48 -11.14 -3.71
CA LEU A 107 -9.92 -10.06 -4.59
C LEU A 107 -9.42 -10.25 -6.03
N ASP A 108 -8.51 -11.20 -6.27
CA ASP A 108 -8.04 -11.54 -7.62
C ASP A 108 -9.06 -12.44 -8.32
N ILE A 109 -9.50 -13.48 -7.62
CA ILE A 109 -10.70 -14.23 -7.94
C ILE A 109 -11.69 -13.89 -6.83
N PRO A 110 -12.81 -13.19 -7.10
CA PRO A 110 -13.71 -12.67 -6.07
C PRO A 110 -14.36 -13.83 -5.29
N GLU A 111 -13.64 -14.35 -4.30
CA GLU A 111 -13.99 -15.47 -3.46
C GLU A 111 -13.78 -15.13 -1.97
N MET A 112 -14.76 -15.49 -1.13
CA MET A 112 -14.61 -15.47 0.32
C MET A 112 -14.96 -16.83 0.88
N TRP A 113 -14.22 -17.23 1.89
CA TRP A 113 -14.45 -18.49 2.59
C TRP A 113 -13.96 -18.38 4.03
N PHE A 114 -14.49 -19.28 4.84
CA PHE A 114 -14.29 -19.29 6.27
C PHE A 114 -13.64 -20.60 6.68
N SER A 115 -12.87 -20.57 7.76
CA SER A 115 -12.42 -21.76 8.47
C SER A 115 -12.88 -21.71 9.91
N LEU A 116 -13.16 -22.88 10.49
CA LEU A 116 -13.48 -23.04 11.89
C LEU A 116 -12.46 -23.99 12.51
N ASN A 117 -11.71 -23.52 13.50
CA ASN A 117 -10.64 -24.25 14.18
C ASN A 117 -9.61 -24.86 13.20
N GLY A 118 -9.28 -24.10 12.14
CA GLY A 118 -8.32 -24.49 11.11
C GLY A 118 -8.88 -25.40 10.01
N LEU A 119 -10.13 -25.84 10.11
CA LEU A 119 -10.79 -26.64 9.08
C LEU A 119 -11.61 -25.74 8.14
N PRO A 120 -11.43 -25.83 6.81
CA PRO A 120 -12.20 -25.03 5.86
C PRO A 120 -13.68 -25.44 5.88
N VAL A 121 -14.55 -24.43 5.84
CA VAL A 121 -15.99 -24.62 5.75
C VAL A 121 -16.37 -24.96 4.30
N LYS A 122 -17.37 -25.84 4.09
CA LYS A 122 -17.75 -26.34 2.75
C LYS A 122 -18.43 -25.29 1.85
N GLY A 123 -18.73 -24.10 2.38
CA GLY A 123 -19.35 -23.02 1.65
C GLY A 123 -18.36 -21.91 1.30
N LEU A 124 -18.55 -21.33 0.12
CA LEU A 124 -17.76 -20.22 -0.37
C LEU A 124 -18.68 -19.21 -1.06
N ILE A 125 -18.30 -17.94 -0.99
CA ILE A 125 -19.03 -16.82 -1.58
C ILE A 125 -18.25 -16.39 -2.83
N ARG A 126 -18.88 -16.41 -4.00
CA ARG A 126 -18.26 -16.06 -5.29
C ARG A 126 -18.94 -14.86 -5.92
N GLU A 127 -18.25 -14.25 -6.87
CA GLU A 127 -18.80 -13.26 -7.81
C GLU A 127 -19.42 -12.05 -7.09
N PHE A 128 -18.85 -11.66 -5.94
CA PHE A 128 -19.26 -10.44 -5.27
C PHE A 128 -18.69 -9.20 -5.97
N ASN A 129 -19.34 -8.07 -5.72
CA ASN A 129 -18.95 -6.80 -6.31
C ASN A 129 -17.69 -6.25 -5.62
N LEU A 130 -16.66 -5.91 -6.40
CA LEU A 130 -15.41 -5.32 -5.94
C LEU A 130 -15.48 -3.80 -5.73
N THR A 131 -16.65 -3.18 -5.89
CA THR A 131 -16.84 -1.74 -5.65
C THR A 131 -16.68 -1.36 -4.18
N GLY A 132 -15.84 -0.36 -3.95
CA GLY A 132 -15.48 0.11 -2.62
C GLY A 132 -14.45 -0.80 -1.93
N MET A 133 -14.07 -0.44 -0.70
CA MET A 133 -13.12 -1.22 0.08
C MET A 133 -13.85 -2.21 0.98
N PHE A 134 -13.20 -3.31 1.33
CA PHE A 134 -13.61 -4.29 2.31
C PHE A 134 -12.95 -4.02 3.65
N TYR A 135 -13.64 -4.36 4.73
CA TYR A 135 -13.06 -4.37 6.07
C TYR A 135 -13.61 -5.55 6.88
N PRO A 136 -12.84 -6.06 7.85
CA PRO A 136 -13.34 -7.04 8.80
C PRO A 136 -14.50 -6.46 9.60
N ALA A 137 -15.56 -7.23 9.75
CA ALA A 137 -16.69 -6.82 10.53
C ALA A 137 -17.11 -7.95 11.46
N MET A 138 -17.62 -7.58 12.63
CA MET A 138 -18.28 -8.49 13.56
C MET A 138 -19.57 -7.89 14.10
N SER A 139 -20.62 -8.71 14.14
CA SER A 139 -21.93 -8.41 14.72
C SER A 139 -22.10 -9.28 15.95
N LEU A 140 -22.15 -8.66 17.12
CA LEU A 140 -22.28 -9.34 18.40
C LEU A 140 -23.54 -8.86 19.14
N SER A 141 -24.24 -9.80 19.74
CA SER A 141 -25.25 -9.54 20.77
C SER A 141 -24.59 -9.23 22.13
N SER A 142 -25.40 -8.77 23.08
CA SER A 142 -24.94 -8.53 24.46
C SER A 142 -24.31 -9.78 25.08
N ARG A 143 -23.30 -9.59 25.93
CA ARG A 143 -22.61 -10.65 26.69
C ARG A 143 -21.83 -11.67 25.84
N VAL A 144 -21.46 -11.28 24.63
CA VAL A 144 -20.46 -11.98 23.81
C VAL A 144 -19.16 -11.18 23.81
N SER A 145 -18.02 -11.86 23.94
CA SER A 145 -16.70 -11.27 23.83
C SER A 145 -15.87 -12.04 22.82
N CYS A 146 -15.28 -11.32 21.86
CA CYS A 146 -14.39 -11.87 20.85
C CYS A 146 -13.16 -10.98 20.71
N ARG A 147 -12.05 -11.56 20.23
CA ARG A 147 -10.81 -10.85 19.91
C ARG A 147 -10.47 -11.02 18.43
N TYR A 148 -10.10 -9.92 17.79
CA TYR A 148 -9.45 -9.95 16.48
C TYR A 148 -7.97 -10.35 16.60
N ILE A 149 -7.49 -11.08 15.60
CA ILE A 149 -6.09 -11.41 15.38
C ILE A 149 -5.78 -11.04 13.92
N PHE A 150 -4.96 -10.02 13.71
CA PHE A 150 -4.66 -9.50 12.36
C PHE A 150 -3.34 -10.03 11.78
N GLY A 151 -2.52 -10.68 12.61
CA GLY A 151 -1.13 -11.04 12.27
C GLY A 151 -0.12 -10.03 12.82
N GLY A 152 1.17 -10.28 12.52
CA GLY A 152 2.28 -9.41 12.92
C GLY A 152 2.34 -9.16 14.43
N GLU A 153 2.42 -7.88 14.81
CA GLU A 153 2.43 -7.45 16.20
C GLU A 153 1.04 -7.52 16.88
N HIS A 154 -0.03 -7.67 16.09
CA HIS A 154 -1.42 -7.70 16.56
C HIS A 154 -1.97 -9.11 16.76
N GLY A 155 -1.08 -10.04 17.11
CA GLY A 155 -1.40 -11.41 17.47
C GLY A 155 -0.91 -12.41 16.42
N ARG A 156 -0.39 -13.54 16.90
CA ARG A 156 -0.02 -14.67 16.05
C ARG A 156 -1.27 -15.46 15.71
N PHE A 157 -1.40 -15.86 14.45
CA PHE A 157 -2.47 -16.75 14.04
C PHE A 157 -2.37 -18.09 14.77
N MET A 158 -3.53 -18.61 15.19
CA MET A 158 -3.65 -19.91 15.83
C MET A 158 -3.61 -21.02 14.79
N HIS A 159 -4.08 -20.74 13.58
CA HIS A 159 -3.98 -21.63 12.44
C HIS A 159 -3.17 -20.97 11.32
N GLN A 160 -2.40 -21.78 10.60
CA GLN A 160 -1.59 -21.24 9.52
C GLN A 160 -2.51 -20.74 8.38
N PRO A 161 -2.35 -19.49 7.91
CA PRO A 161 -3.07 -19.02 6.75
C PRO A 161 -2.70 -19.86 5.51
N PRO A 162 -3.62 -20.03 4.55
CA PRO A 162 -3.30 -20.66 3.27
C PRO A 162 -2.14 -19.97 2.55
N GLU A 163 -1.45 -20.72 1.68
CA GLU A 163 -0.31 -20.22 0.91
C GLU A 163 -0.72 -19.06 -0.02
N GLY A 164 0.13 -18.04 -0.11
CA GLY A 164 -0.10 -16.86 -0.96
C GLY A 164 -1.11 -15.85 -0.41
N VAL A 165 -1.47 -15.92 0.88
CA VAL A 165 -2.42 -15.02 1.52
C VAL A 165 -1.71 -14.11 2.52
N ALA A 166 -1.90 -12.79 2.37
CA ALA A 166 -1.31 -11.81 3.26
C ALA A 166 -2.13 -11.68 4.56
N SER A 167 -1.42 -11.46 5.66
CA SER A 167 -2.07 -11.09 6.92
C SER A 167 -2.65 -9.69 6.80
N LEU A 168 -3.79 -9.44 7.43
CA LEU A 168 -4.41 -8.11 7.38
C LEU A 168 -3.53 -7.02 8.02
N TYR A 169 -2.60 -7.40 8.90
CA TYR A 169 -1.55 -6.52 9.42
C TYR A 169 -0.74 -5.82 8.31
N GLU A 170 -0.50 -6.48 7.18
CA GLU A 170 0.26 -5.91 6.06
C GLU A 170 -0.48 -4.76 5.34
N ALA A 171 -1.81 -4.65 5.51
CA ALA A 171 -2.60 -3.55 4.97
C ALA A 171 -2.45 -2.24 5.76
N MET A 172 -1.77 -2.26 6.91
CA MET A 172 -1.67 -1.10 7.78
C MET A 172 -0.69 -0.06 7.24
N LEU A 173 -1.00 1.22 7.46
CA LEU A 173 -0.04 2.30 7.21
C LEU A 173 1.03 2.33 8.31
N ILE A 174 2.28 2.68 7.96
CA ILE A 174 3.47 2.68 8.85
C ILE A 174 3.24 3.40 10.21
N LYS A 175 2.35 4.39 10.27
CA LYS A 175 2.05 5.17 11.50
C LYS A 175 0.63 4.98 12.03
N GLN A 176 -0.13 4.06 11.46
CA GLN A 176 -1.50 3.81 11.84
C GLN A 176 -1.56 2.99 13.13
N LYS A 177 -2.32 3.48 14.12
CA LYS A 177 -2.68 2.71 15.29
C LYS A 177 -4.00 1.99 15.04
N VAL A 178 -4.06 0.69 15.33
CA VAL A 178 -5.30 -0.08 15.21
C VAL A 178 -6.28 0.37 16.28
N CYS A 179 -7.49 0.74 15.86
CA CYS A 179 -8.63 0.98 16.74
C CYS A 179 -9.83 0.17 16.26
N ILE A 180 -10.65 -0.29 17.21
CA ILE A 180 -11.94 -0.91 16.93
C ILE A 180 -13.02 0.13 17.13
N GLU A 181 -13.84 0.31 16.12
CA GLU A 181 -14.86 1.34 16.06
C GLU A 181 -16.23 0.71 15.75
N PRO A 182 -17.33 1.34 16.21
CA PRO A 182 -18.65 0.97 15.75
C PRO A 182 -18.81 1.33 14.27
N CYS A 183 -19.46 0.46 13.50
CA CYS A 183 -19.75 0.74 12.08
C CYS A 183 -20.80 1.86 11.91
N PHE A 184 -21.53 2.17 12.97
CA PHE A 184 -22.50 3.25 13.04
C PHE A 184 -22.59 3.75 14.49
N SER A 185 -22.62 5.07 14.67
CA SER A 185 -22.73 5.70 15.99
C SER A 185 -23.45 7.04 15.87
N PHE A 186 -24.45 7.25 16.72
CA PHE A 186 -25.13 8.55 16.86
C PHE A 186 -24.26 9.60 17.57
N GLY A 187 -23.07 9.24 18.04
CA GLY A 187 -22.26 10.06 18.93
C GLY A 187 -22.59 9.81 20.40
N ASN A 188 -22.20 10.76 21.26
CA ASN A 188 -22.46 10.68 22.68
C ASN A 188 -23.76 11.42 23.02
N ILE A 189 -24.86 10.66 23.02
CA ILE A 189 -26.21 11.17 23.33
C ILE A 189 -26.27 11.72 24.77
N GLU A 190 -25.62 11.08 25.74
CA GLU A 190 -25.59 11.53 27.14
C GLU A 190 -24.94 12.91 27.30
N ARG A 191 -24.01 13.27 26.42
CA ARG A 191 -23.34 14.57 26.39
C ARG A 191 -23.93 15.53 25.34
N ASN A 192 -25.09 15.23 24.76
CA ASN A 192 -25.71 15.98 23.67
C ASN A 192 -24.75 16.22 22.48
N CYS A 193 -23.83 15.28 22.23
CA CYS A 193 -22.87 15.36 21.14
C CYS A 193 -23.28 14.38 20.05
N LEU A 194 -23.80 14.89 18.95
CA LEU A 194 -24.16 14.10 17.79
C LEU A 194 -22.98 14.05 16.81
N ASN A 195 -22.66 12.85 16.34
CA ASN A 195 -21.69 12.70 15.27
C ASN A 195 -22.37 13.00 13.93
N GLY A 196 -21.66 13.70 13.05
CA GLY A 196 -22.04 13.80 11.64
C GLY A 196 -21.90 12.45 10.90
N PRO A 197 -22.21 12.41 9.60
CA PRO A 197 -21.99 11.23 8.78
C PRO A 197 -20.54 10.76 8.89
N SER A 198 -20.34 9.49 9.24
CA SER A 198 -18.99 8.92 9.30
C SER A 198 -18.43 8.79 7.88
N HIS A 199 -17.42 9.59 7.54
CA HIS A 199 -16.68 9.42 6.30
C HIS A 199 -15.76 8.21 6.43
N ILE A 200 -16.15 7.09 5.81
CA ILE A 200 -15.24 5.97 5.60
C ILE A 200 -14.32 6.39 4.44
N GLN A 201 -13.01 6.41 4.66
CA GLN A 201 -12.07 6.67 3.56
C GLN A 201 -12.23 5.56 2.51
N HIS A 202 -12.67 5.98 1.33
CA HIS A 202 -12.99 5.08 0.22
C HIS A 202 -11.75 4.57 -0.51
N ASN A 203 -10.58 5.18 -0.31
CA ASN A 203 -9.34 4.66 -0.84
C ASN A 203 -8.17 4.97 0.11
N ILE A 204 -7.47 3.94 0.55
CA ILE A 204 -6.22 4.03 1.35
C ILE A 204 -5.05 3.44 0.55
N ALA A 205 -5.31 2.74 -0.54
CA ALA A 205 -4.28 2.14 -1.36
C ALA A 205 -3.53 3.23 -2.12
N PHE A 206 -2.21 3.13 -2.12
CA PHE A 206 -1.39 4.02 -2.91
C PHE A 206 -1.44 3.57 -4.37
N THR A 207 -2.05 4.40 -5.21
CA THR A 207 -2.04 4.30 -6.66
C THR A 207 -1.12 5.38 -7.21
N PRO A 208 0.06 5.03 -7.77
CA PRO A 208 0.96 6.04 -8.30
C PRO A 208 0.30 6.78 -9.46
N GLN A 209 0.44 8.10 -9.46
CA GLN A 209 -0.03 8.96 -10.54
C GLN A 209 1.17 9.67 -11.20
N PRO A 210 1.94 8.97 -12.05
CA PRO A 210 3.00 9.62 -12.82
C PRO A 210 2.41 10.71 -13.73
N VAL A 211 3.13 11.82 -13.82
CA VAL A 211 2.79 12.90 -14.72
C VAL A 211 2.94 12.42 -16.16
N ARG A 212 1.93 12.68 -16.98
CA ARG A 212 1.92 12.26 -18.38
C ARG A 212 2.79 13.19 -19.22
N THR A 213 3.93 12.67 -19.69
CA THR A 213 4.89 13.42 -20.51
C THR A 213 4.77 13.14 -22.01
N ASN A 214 3.92 12.19 -22.43
CA ASN A 214 3.85 11.70 -23.83
C ASN A 214 3.57 12.78 -24.89
N HIS A 215 2.86 13.85 -24.52
CA HIS A 215 2.47 14.93 -25.43
C HIS A 215 3.45 16.12 -25.39
N ILE A 216 4.48 16.05 -24.56
CA ILE A 216 5.44 17.14 -24.35
C ILE A 216 6.64 16.92 -25.26
N ILE A 217 6.82 17.86 -26.19
CA ILE A 217 7.98 17.90 -27.07
C ILE A 217 9.02 18.79 -26.43
N LEU A 218 10.22 18.25 -26.22
CA LEU A 218 11.32 18.99 -25.63
C LEU A 218 11.88 19.97 -26.68
N PRO A 219 12.07 21.26 -26.35
CA PRO A 219 12.76 22.19 -27.24
C PRO A 219 14.21 21.76 -27.51
N THR A 220 14.70 21.96 -28.74
CA THR A 220 16.05 21.56 -29.18
C THR A 220 17.18 22.13 -28.34
N TYR A 221 17.00 23.33 -27.75
CA TYR A 221 18.01 23.91 -26.87
C TYR A 221 18.17 23.14 -25.55
N LEU A 222 17.12 22.46 -25.07
CA LEU A 222 17.19 21.59 -23.90
C LEU A 222 17.78 20.22 -24.23
N GLU A 223 17.53 19.70 -25.43
CA GLU A 223 18.16 18.45 -25.91
C GLU A 223 19.69 18.54 -25.80
N ASN A 224 20.27 19.66 -26.24
CA ASN A 224 21.71 19.92 -26.15
C ASN A 224 22.26 20.00 -24.72
N ILE A 225 21.40 20.23 -23.74
CA ILE A 225 21.76 20.32 -22.31
C ILE A 225 21.55 18.98 -21.59
N CYS A 226 20.70 18.09 -22.13
CA CYS A 226 20.40 16.78 -21.54
C CYS A 226 21.66 15.97 -21.27
N ASP A 227 22.56 15.85 -22.25
CA ASP A 227 23.81 15.10 -22.11
C ASP A 227 24.68 15.64 -20.97
N LYS A 228 24.76 16.97 -20.85
CA LYS A 228 25.55 17.64 -19.81
C LYS A 228 24.92 17.47 -18.42
N LEU A 229 23.60 17.52 -18.33
CA LEU A 229 22.87 17.28 -17.09
C LEU A 229 22.97 15.82 -16.64
N ALA A 230 22.86 14.87 -17.57
CA ALA A 230 23.02 13.46 -17.31
C ALA A 230 24.45 13.16 -16.83
N ALA A 231 25.46 13.70 -17.52
CA ALA A 231 26.86 13.58 -17.11
C ALA A 231 27.09 14.18 -15.72
N ASN A 232 26.62 15.39 -15.43
CA ASN A 232 26.80 15.99 -14.10
C ASN A 232 26.06 15.22 -12.99
N SER A 233 24.87 14.68 -13.28
CA SER A 233 24.13 13.82 -12.34
C SER A 233 24.89 12.53 -12.05
N HIS A 234 25.52 11.94 -13.07
CA HIS A 234 26.41 10.79 -12.93
C HIS A 234 27.65 11.11 -12.07
N GLU A 235 28.27 12.28 -12.28
CA GLU A 235 29.40 12.74 -11.46
C GLU A 235 29.02 12.89 -9.97
N LEU A 236 27.83 13.43 -9.68
CA LEU A 236 27.29 13.53 -8.31
C LEU A 236 27.00 12.15 -7.70
N TRP A 237 26.41 11.25 -8.49
CA TRP A 237 26.15 9.87 -8.07
C TRP A 237 27.46 9.13 -7.73
N CYS A 238 28.48 9.23 -8.59
CA CYS A 238 29.81 8.68 -8.37
C CYS A 238 30.44 9.24 -7.10
N MET A 239 30.43 10.56 -6.92
CA MET A 239 30.95 11.22 -5.74
C MET A 239 30.31 10.67 -4.45
N ASN A 240 28.97 10.57 -4.41
CA ASN A 240 28.24 10.05 -3.25
C ASN A 240 28.51 8.57 -3.01
N LYS A 241 28.62 7.74 -4.06
CA LYS A 241 28.95 6.32 -3.93
C LYS A 241 30.34 6.11 -3.36
N ILE A 242 31.34 6.83 -3.87
CA ILE A 242 32.72 6.74 -3.38
C ILE A 242 32.83 7.22 -1.93
N ALA A 243 32.11 8.29 -1.56
CA ALA A 243 32.03 8.76 -0.18
C ALA A 243 31.46 7.69 0.79
N ASN A 244 30.56 6.83 0.30
CA ASN A 244 30.00 5.69 1.04
C ASN A 244 30.86 4.41 0.99
N GLY A 245 32.08 4.52 0.45
CA GLY A 245 33.06 3.43 0.38
C GLY A 245 32.91 2.50 -0.82
N TRP A 246 32.15 2.88 -1.85
CA TRP A 246 32.10 2.12 -3.09
C TRP A 246 33.36 2.33 -3.93
N ARG A 247 33.84 1.26 -4.57
CA ARG A 247 35.03 1.25 -5.42
C ARG A 247 34.75 0.71 -6.82
N PHE A 248 35.53 1.17 -7.79
CA PHE A 248 35.46 0.63 -9.16
C PHE A 248 35.91 -0.84 -9.20
N GLY A 249 35.23 -1.63 -10.03
CA GLY A 249 35.64 -2.97 -10.44
C GLY A 249 34.70 -3.50 -11.52
N GLU A 250 35.17 -4.46 -12.32
CA GLU A 250 34.46 -4.94 -13.52
C GLU A 250 33.13 -5.62 -13.22
N ASN A 251 33.06 -6.36 -12.10
CA ASN A 251 31.88 -7.08 -11.66
C ASN A 251 31.24 -6.38 -10.46
N ARG A 252 29.93 -6.14 -10.54
CA ARG A 252 29.17 -5.55 -9.43
C ARG A 252 29.11 -6.52 -8.26
N ASP A 253 29.49 -6.04 -7.08
CA ASP A 253 29.41 -6.79 -5.82
C ASP A 253 28.96 -5.83 -4.71
N ASP A 254 27.71 -5.97 -4.27
CA ASP A 254 27.13 -5.06 -3.28
C ASP A 254 27.67 -5.30 -1.86
N ILE A 255 28.20 -6.51 -1.55
CA ILE A 255 28.80 -6.84 -0.24
C ILE A 255 30.17 -6.18 -0.13
N GLN A 256 30.99 -6.30 -1.17
CA GLN A 256 32.32 -5.68 -1.24
C GLN A 256 32.28 -4.21 -1.67
N LYS A 257 31.08 -3.68 -1.95
CA LYS A 257 30.83 -2.33 -2.47
C LYS A 257 31.61 -2.04 -3.75
N ILE A 258 31.54 -2.93 -4.73
CA ILE A 258 32.16 -2.78 -6.05
C ILE A 258 31.10 -2.42 -7.08
N ASN A 259 31.36 -1.41 -7.90
CA ASN A 259 30.46 -1.00 -8.98
C ASN A 259 31.21 -0.61 -10.26
N PRO A 260 30.91 -1.22 -11.42
CA PRO A 260 31.57 -0.92 -12.70
C PRO A 260 31.23 0.46 -13.25
N CYS A 261 30.12 1.07 -12.83
CA CYS A 261 29.68 2.38 -13.32
C CYS A 261 30.49 3.55 -12.73
N LEU A 262 31.44 3.31 -11.83
CA LEU A 262 32.35 4.33 -11.29
C LEU A 262 33.45 4.68 -12.32
N THR A 263 33.03 5.19 -13.46
CA THR A 263 33.83 5.58 -14.62
C THR A 263 33.26 6.86 -15.25
N LEU A 264 33.94 7.38 -16.27
CA LEU A 264 33.48 8.53 -17.06
C LEU A 264 32.12 8.22 -17.71
N PHE A 265 31.26 9.24 -17.83
CA PHE A 265 29.94 9.10 -18.45
C PHE A 265 29.98 8.49 -19.86
N ASP A 266 31.02 8.80 -20.65
CA ASP A 266 31.19 8.25 -22.00
C ASP A 266 31.63 6.79 -22.03
N ASN A 267 32.19 6.29 -20.93
CA ASN A 267 32.65 4.91 -20.79
C ASN A 267 31.61 4.02 -20.09
N LEU A 268 30.42 4.54 -19.79
CA LEU A 268 29.33 3.74 -19.24
C LEU A 268 28.86 2.68 -20.24
N PRO A 269 28.35 1.54 -19.76
CA PRO A 269 27.60 0.62 -20.59
C PRO A 269 26.48 1.37 -21.34
N ILE A 270 26.23 0.98 -22.59
CA ILE A 270 25.25 1.67 -23.47
C ILE A 270 23.87 1.74 -22.80
N GLU A 271 23.45 0.65 -22.16
CA GLU A 271 22.17 0.55 -21.45
C GLU A 271 22.08 1.57 -20.28
N GLU A 272 23.11 1.64 -19.43
CA GLU A 272 23.17 2.59 -18.31
C GLU A 272 23.23 4.04 -18.80
N LYS A 273 24.02 4.31 -19.85
CA LYS A 273 24.09 5.64 -20.45
C LYS A 273 22.73 6.07 -21.00
N GLN A 274 22.04 5.17 -21.73
CA GLN A 274 20.70 5.42 -22.26
C GLN A 274 19.67 5.61 -21.14
N HIS A 275 19.76 4.86 -20.05
CA HIS A 275 18.89 5.01 -18.89
C HIS A 275 19.05 6.40 -18.23
N ASN A 276 20.29 6.85 -18.01
CA ASN A 276 20.57 8.17 -17.45
C ASN A 276 20.05 9.31 -18.36
N LEU A 277 20.22 9.17 -19.68
CA LEU A 277 19.71 10.13 -20.65
C LEU A 277 18.17 10.17 -20.66
N THR A 278 17.53 9.00 -20.70
CA THR A 278 16.07 8.89 -20.70
C THR A 278 15.49 9.50 -19.42
N THR A 279 16.08 9.19 -18.25
CA THR A 279 15.67 9.76 -16.97
C THR A 279 15.80 11.28 -16.96
N THR A 280 16.89 11.82 -17.52
CA THR A 280 17.11 13.27 -17.62
C THR A 280 16.06 13.92 -18.52
N VAL A 281 15.77 13.32 -19.68
CA VAL A 281 14.74 13.81 -20.60
C VAL A 281 13.36 13.79 -19.97
N GLU A 282 12.98 12.70 -19.29
CA GLU A 282 11.68 12.60 -18.63
C GLU A 282 11.54 13.57 -17.45
N ASN A 283 12.62 13.83 -16.69
CA ASN A 283 12.63 14.86 -15.66
C ASN A 283 12.39 16.26 -16.26
N LEU A 284 13.05 16.60 -17.38
CA LEU A 284 12.84 17.87 -18.07
C LEU A 284 11.43 17.99 -18.65
N LYS A 285 10.87 16.92 -19.23
CA LYS A 285 9.47 16.92 -19.68
C LYS A 285 8.51 17.08 -18.51
N SER A 286 8.79 16.47 -17.36
CA SER A 286 7.98 16.61 -16.15
C SER A 286 7.95 18.05 -15.65
N LEU A 287 9.10 18.75 -15.67
CA LEU A 287 9.16 20.19 -15.38
C LEU A 287 8.23 21.01 -16.29
N LEU A 288 8.26 20.75 -17.59
CA LEU A 288 7.37 21.42 -18.55
C LEU A 288 5.90 21.05 -18.31
N ALA A 289 5.61 19.79 -17.95
CA ALA A 289 4.27 19.30 -17.64
C ALA A 289 3.66 20.01 -16.42
N PHE A 290 4.49 20.31 -15.42
CA PHE A 290 4.11 21.10 -14.25
C PHE A 290 3.88 22.59 -14.58
N GLY A 291 4.07 23.00 -15.83
CA GLY A 291 3.85 24.38 -16.28
C GLY A 291 5.05 25.31 -16.06
N TYR A 292 6.23 24.76 -15.75
CA TYR A 292 7.43 25.58 -15.58
C TYR A 292 8.07 25.90 -16.92
N HIS A 293 8.60 27.11 -17.04
CA HIS A 293 9.33 27.57 -18.21
C HIS A 293 10.83 27.53 -17.93
N ILE A 294 11.56 26.77 -18.76
CA ILE A 294 13.01 26.67 -18.66
C ILE A 294 13.64 27.62 -19.69
N GLY A 295 14.21 28.72 -19.20
CA GLY A 295 14.95 29.67 -20.04
C GLY A 295 16.46 29.45 -19.94
N ILE A 296 17.18 29.62 -21.05
CA ILE A 296 18.64 29.75 -21.02
C ILE A 296 18.97 31.22 -20.77
N GLU A 297 19.49 31.53 -19.58
CA GLU A 297 20.03 32.86 -19.30
C GLU A 297 21.50 32.92 -19.77
N MET A 298 21.74 33.52 -20.94
CA MET A 298 23.10 33.82 -21.40
C MET A 298 23.64 35.02 -20.62
N LYS A 299 24.22 34.79 -19.44
CA LYS A 299 25.02 35.84 -18.80
C LYS A 299 26.30 36.02 -19.60
N THR A 300 26.53 37.24 -20.07
CA THR A 300 27.73 37.74 -20.79
C THR A 300 29.00 37.76 -19.94
N ASP A 301 28.91 37.27 -18.70
CA ASP A 301 29.99 37.24 -17.73
C ASP A 301 30.69 35.88 -17.87
N ASP A 302 32.01 35.88 -18.07
CA ASP A 302 32.88 34.74 -18.35
C ASP A 302 33.04 33.81 -17.12
N ARG A 303 31.92 33.43 -16.51
CA ARG A 303 31.83 32.55 -15.35
C ARG A 303 32.01 31.12 -15.83
N ARG A 304 33.27 30.75 -16.08
CA ARG A 304 33.66 29.35 -16.25
C ARG A 304 33.04 28.53 -15.13
N LEU A 305 32.34 27.47 -15.52
CA LEU A 305 31.78 26.50 -14.60
C LEU A 305 32.88 26.01 -13.67
N LYS A 306 32.64 26.10 -12.36
CA LYS A 306 33.57 25.62 -11.35
C LYS A 306 33.21 24.18 -11.01
N TYR A 307 34.24 23.40 -10.70
CA TYR A 307 34.10 22.01 -10.29
C TYR A 307 34.50 21.86 -8.82
N ILE A 308 33.86 20.91 -8.14
CA ILE A 308 34.22 20.59 -6.76
C ILE A 308 35.63 19.98 -6.74
N LYS A 309 36.52 20.55 -5.91
CA LYS A 309 37.88 20.03 -5.73
C LYS A 309 37.88 18.89 -4.71
N LEU A 310 37.74 17.66 -5.20
CA LEU A 310 37.80 16.47 -4.35
C LEU A 310 39.25 16.09 -3.99
N PRO A 311 39.51 15.52 -2.81
CA PRO A 311 40.82 14.98 -2.44
C PRO A 311 41.18 13.70 -3.24
N ASN A 312 42.43 13.26 -3.15
CA ASN A 312 42.90 12.06 -3.88
C ASN A 312 42.28 10.74 -3.40
N THR A 313 41.60 10.74 -2.25
CA THR A 313 40.85 9.59 -1.75
C THR A 313 39.68 9.20 -2.67
N TYR A 314 39.22 10.10 -3.54
CA TYR A 314 38.15 9.82 -4.49
C TYR A 314 38.64 9.17 -5.80
N VAL A 315 39.96 9.10 -6.01
CA VAL A 315 40.54 8.49 -7.22
C VAL A 315 40.32 6.98 -7.17
N GLN A 316 39.73 6.45 -8.23
CA GLN A 316 39.47 5.02 -8.41
C GLN A 316 40.66 4.31 -9.06
N SER A 317 40.67 2.98 -9.01
CA SER A 317 41.75 2.15 -9.57
C SER A 317 41.92 2.28 -11.09
N ASN A 318 40.86 2.66 -11.81
CA ASN A 318 40.87 2.99 -13.24
C ASN A 318 41.35 4.44 -13.54
N GLY A 319 41.77 5.19 -12.52
CA GLY A 319 42.19 6.60 -12.64
C GLY A 319 41.04 7.60 -12.72
N TYR A 320 39.79 7.14 -12.71
CA TYR A 320 38.62 8.02 -12.67
C TYR A 320 38.52 8.74 -11.33
N LYS A 321 38.19 10.03 -11.38
CA LYS A 321 37.90 10.85 -10.22
C LYS A 321 36.72 11.74 -10.56
N PRO A 322 35.62 11.71 -9.79
CA PRO A 322 34.46 12.50 -10.13
C PRO A 322 34.75 13.99 -10.05
N GLN A 323 34.14 14.76 -10.95
CA GLN A 323 34.24 16.21 -11.06
C GLN A 323 32.85 16.83 -11.26
N PRO A 324 31.98 16.80 -10.23
CA PRO A 324 30.69 17.47 -10.30
C PRO A 324 30.85 19.01 -10.26
N LEU A 325 29.86 19.71 -10.83
CA LEU A 325 29.79 21.16 -10.79
C LEU A 325 29.62 21.69 -9.36
N ASP A 326 30.35 22.75 -9.02
CA ASP A 326 30.20 23.48 -7.77
C ASP A 326 29.07 24.51 -7.89
N LEU A 327 27.91 24.17 -7.31
CA LEU A 327 26.70 24.99 -7.31
C LEU A 327 26.46 25.71 -5.97
N SER A 328 27.45 25.76 -5.08
CA SER A 328 27.32 26.36 -3.72
C SER A 328 26.89 27.84 -3.73
N ASN A 329 27.16 28.56 -4.81
CA ASN A 329 26.78 29.97 -4.98
C ASN A 329 25.36 30.17 -5.56
N ILE A 330 24.66 29.08 -5.88
CA ILE A 330 23.30 29.12 -6.42
C ILE A 330 22.33 28.87 -5.27
N ILE A 331 21.49 29.86 -4.99
CA ILE A 331 20.44 29.77 -3.97
C ILE A 331 19.13 29.59 -4.70
N LEU A 332 18.41 28.51 -4.39
CA LEU A 332 17.07 28.27 -4.91
C LEU A 332 16.07 29.17 -4.19
N SER A 333 15.12 29.72 -4.93
CA SER A 333 14.02 30.49 -4.35
C SER A 333 13.00 29.56 -3.69
N THR A 334 12.22 30.03 -2.72
CA THR A 334 11.16 29.24 -2.08
C THR A 334 10.11 28.68 -3.06
N LYS A 335 9.87 29.35 -4.19
CA LYS A 335 9.00 28.83 -5.26
C LYS A 335 9.54 27.58 -5.97
N MET A 336 10.85 27.32 -5.87
CA MET A 336 11.49 26.13 -6.42
C MET A 336 11.44 24.96 -5.44
N ASP A 337 11.19 25.21 -4.15
CA ASP A 337 11.06 24.12 -3.17
C ASP A 337 9.82 23.26 -3.47
N GLU A 338 8.70 23.90 -3.82
CA GLU A 338 7.49 23.21 -4.30
C GLU A 338 7.77 22.38 -5.57
N LEU A 339 8.55 22.91 -6.50
CA LEU A 339 8.96 22.19 -7.70
C LEU A 339 9.81 20.95 -7.38
N ILE A 340 10.69 21.04 -6.38
CA ILE A 340 11.50 19.91 -5.93
C ILE A 340 10.61 18.82 -5.35
N GLU A 341 9.62 19.19 -4.54
CA GLU A 341 8.66 18.23 -3.97
C GLU A 341 7.85 17.55 -5.09
N LEU A 342 7.33 18.31 -6.06
CA LEU A 342 6.59 17.76 -7.20
C LEU A 342 7.44 16.80 -8.05
N LEU A 343 8.71 17.14 -8.32
CA LEU A 343 9.62 16.27 -9.04
C LEU A 343 9.97 15.00 -8.25
N ALA A 344 10.16 15.12 -6.93
CA ALA A 344 10.45 13.98 -6.08
C ALA A 344 9.24 13.03 -6.02
N GLU A 345 8.03 13.58 -5.85
CA GLU A 345 6.78 12.82 -5.86
C GLU A 345 6.57 12.12 -7.22
N ASN A 346 6.76 12.82 -8.32
CA ASN A 346 6.64 12.21 -9.64
C ASN A 346 7.68 11.11 -9.89
N THR A 347 8.92 11.33 -9.45
CA THR A 347 9.98 10.30 -9.52
C THR A 347 9.57 9.05 -8.73
N HIS A 348 9.00 9.23 -7.55
CA HIS A 348 8.47 8.14 -6.74
C HIS A 348 7.30 7.44 -7.43
N ASN A 349 6.36 8.19 -8.01
CA ASN A 349 5.22 7.64 -8.74
C ASN A 349 5.66 6.83 -9.96
N VAL A 350 6.62 7.31 -10.76
CA VAL A 350 7.17 6.58 -11.91
C VAL A 350 7.82 5.27 -11.46
N TRP A 351 8.65 5.33 -10.43
CA TRP A 351 9.29 4.15 -9.86
C TRP A 351 8.27 3.14 -9.33
N ALA A 352 7.29 3.61 -8.56
CA ALA A 352 6.26 2.76 -7.96
C ALA A 352 5.37 2.13 -9.04
N ALA A 353 4.97 2.88 -10.06
CA ALA A 353 4.18 2.36 -11.17
C ALA A 353 4.92 1.24 -11.91
N ALA A 354 6.23 1.38 -12.13
CA ALA A 354 7.04 0.33 -12.73
C ALA A 354 7.13 -0.92 -11.83
N ARG A 355 7.37 -0.74 -10.53
CA ARG A 355 7.42 -1.84 -9.55
C ARG A 355 6.10 -2.60 -9.45
N ILE A 356 4.97 -1.89 -9.37
CA ILE A 356 3.64 -2.50 -9.31
C ILE A 356 3.36 -3.30 -10.58
N LYS A 357 3.75 -2.77 -11.75
CA LYS A 357 3.65 -3.50 -13.03
C LYS A 357 4.49 -4.77 -13.06
N ASP A 358 5.65 -4.77 -12.40
CA ASP A 358 6.51 -5.95 -12.24
C ASP A 358 5.98 -6.94 -11.18
N GLY A 359 4.83 -6.64 -10.53
CA GLY A 359 4.17 -7.51 -9.55
C GLY A 359 4.54 -7.23 -8.09
N PHE A 360 5.30 -6.17 -7.81
CA PHE A 360 5.63 -5.81 -6.44
C PHE A 360 4.41 -5.19 -5.73
N THR A 361 4.20 -5.59 -4.48
CA THR A 361 3.14 -5.08 -3.60
C THR A 361 3.75 -4.48 -2.34
N TYR A 362 3.01 -3.59 -1.69
CA TYR A 362 3.35 -2.98 -0.41
C TYR A 362 2.98 -3.93 0.74
N GLY A 363 3.92 -4.10 1.66
CA GLY A 363 3.72 -4.70 2.98
C GLY A 363 4.46 -3.89 4.05
N VAL A 364 4.01 -4.02 5.29
CA VAL A 364 4.68 -3.48 6.49
C VAL A 364 5.97 -4.24 6.77
N SER A 365 6.03 -5.52 6.40
CA SER A 365 7.21 -6.37 6.59
C SER A 365 7.73 -6.95 5.27
N ASP A 366 9.05 -7.16 5.19
CA ASP A 366 9.73 -7.76 4.02
C ASP A 366 9.50 -9.29 3.90
N THR A 367 8.47 -9.85 4.56
CA THR A 367 8.42 -11.28 4.88
C THR A 367 7.64 -12.18 3.91
N ILE A 368 7.22 -11.68 2.75
CA ILE A 368 6.54 -12.52 1.75
C ILE A 368 7.41 -12.61 0.50
N SER A 369 8.28 -13.62 0.48
CA SER A 369 9.06 -14.07 -0.69
C SER A 369 8.49 -15.34 -1.27
#